data_AF-A0A7S3ZZL8-F1
#
_entry.id   AF-A0A7S3ZZL8-F1
#
_cell.length_a   1.000
_cell.length_b   1.000
_cell.length_c   1.000
_cell.angle_alpha   90.00
_cell.angle_beta   90.00
_cell.angle_gamma   90.00
#
_symmetry.space_group_name_H-M   'P 1'
#
loop_
_entity.id
_entity.type
_entity.pdbx_description
1 polymer ?
#
loop_
_entity_poly.entity_id
_entity_poly.type
_entity_poly.pdbx_seq_one_letter_code
_entity_poly.pdbx_strand_id
1 'polypeptide(L)'
;MAARTTRAAEKARIDAARRKADGKVRAQRRSADARSAAFEARRAVATFRCRGDGLRRCVNGRCASFAIDAPHKNLKFFAALESATHRYELDVVEEDGTYACSYLVAAPPGPYELSILLDDEVPVPGSPFTTTVAAGAPCALAGPNEAAPGEKIDIDVRDAYGHAADFDLRVEGPAAAAGNAVVVRTDATPGAEILVHASRDGRPIRGSPVGVRVVPAPPPPVGSPEAPEPPPPTGVPPPPPGPPPGAPPRAPPVALSPSTPRRPVGSRAALSAVRGDADVRATLKSADAALRGLFAAYAKASPTRGVQILTFEDVLALCGDFDIAPSLVDADTLLALYRVVEKQKKARGLAYAQFLDLLALVARAALLDELATDAACVNALLFRWGLADPVRLEGLRRG
;
A
#
# COMPACT_ATOMS: atom_id res chain seq x y z
N MET A 1 -2.92 77.41 -23.75
CA MET A 1 -3.13 76.28 -22.80
C MET A 1 -3.22 74.93 -23.51
N ALA A 2 -3.95 74.78 -24.62
CA ALA A 2 -4.12 73.50 -25.34
C ALA A 2 -2.84 72.87 -25.94
N ALA A 3 -1.81 73.64 -26.27
CA ALA A 3 -0.55 73.10 -26.81
C ALA A 3 0.41 72.51 -25.75
N ARG A 4 0.20 72.81 -24.45
CA ARG A 4 1.01 72.24 -23.35
C ARG A 4 0.51 70.86 -22.93
N THR A 5 -0.80 70.60 -23.06
CA THR A 5 -1.41 69.31 -22.73
C THR A 5 -1.04 68.21 -23.73
N THR A 6 -0.81 68.54 -25.01
CA THR A 6 -0.41 67.55 -26.04
C THR A 6 1.01 67.02 -25.82
N ARG A 7 1.98 67.89 -25.49
CA ARG A 7 3.37 67.49 -25.21
C ARG A 7 3.50 66.57 -23.99
N ALA A 8 2.71 66.81 -22.94
CA ALA A 8 2.71 65.96 -21.75
C ALA A 8 2.15 64.55 -22.06
N ALA A 9 1.07 64.48 -22.84
CA ALA A 9 0.48 63.21 -23.27
C ALA A 9 1.42 62.41 -24.18
N GLU A 10 2.15 63.08 -25.07
CA GLU A 10 3.13 62.45 -25.95
C GLU A 10 4.34 61.92 -25.19
N LYS A 11 4.90 62.69 -24.25
CA LYS A 11 5.97 62.21 -23.37
C LYS A 11 5.53 60.98 -22.56
N ALA A 12 4.32 60.98 -22.01
CA ALA A 12 3.78 59.83 -21.28
C ALA A 12 3.62 58.59 -22.16
N ARG A 13 3.21 58.74 -23.43
CA ARG A 13 3.15 57.64 -24.41
C ARG A 13 4.53 57.07 -24.71
N ILE A 14 5.54 57.93 -24.90
CA ILE A 14 6.93 57.50 -25.16
C ILE A 14 7.49 56.76 -23.94
N ASP A 15 7.29 57.28 -22.73
CA ASP A 15 7.76 56.65 -21.50
C ASP A 15 7.07 55.29 -21.26
N ALA A 16 5.77 55.18 -21.55
CA ALA A 16 5.04 53.92 -21.48
C ALA A 16 5.54 52.90 -22.52
N ALA A 17 5.85 53.34 -23.74
CA ALA A 17 6.43 52.49 -24.78
C ALA A 17 7.83 51.99 -24.40
N ARG A 18 8.68 52.85 -23.82
CA ARG A 18 10.01 52.47 -23.30
C ARG A 18 9.91 51.43 -22.21
N ARG A 19 9.01 51.61 -21.22
CA ARG A 19 8.79 50.61 -20.16
C ARG A 19 8.34 49.26 -20.72
N LYS A 20 7.47 49.25 -21.74
CA LYS A 20 7.06 48.01 -22.42
C LYS A 20 8.22 47.34 -23.17
N ALA A 21 9.04 48.13 -23.86
CA ALA A 21 10.21 47.63 -24.57
C ALA A 21 11.25 47.04 -23.59
N ASP A 22 11.57 47.75 -22.50
CA ASP A 22 12.48 47.29 -21.46
C ASP A 22 11.99 46.01 -20.78
N GLY A 23 10.68 45.90 -20.54
CA GLY A 23 10.04 44.69 -20.04
C GLY A 23 10.24 43.50 -21.00
N LYS A 24 10.06 43.72 -22.31
CA LYS A 24 10.26 42.68 -23.33
C LYS A 24 11.73 42.25 -23.43
N VAL A 25 12.67 43.19 -23.37
CA VAL A 25 14.12 42.89 -23.39
C VAL A 25 14.54 42.11 -22.15
N ARG A 26 14.04 42.47 -20.96
CA ARG A 26 14.30 41.72 -19.72
C ARG A 26 13.74 40.30 -19.77
N ALA A 27 12.54 40.12 -20.32
CA ALA A 27 11.96 38.79 -20.51
C ALA A 27 12.80 37.95 -21.49
N GLN A 28 13.20 38.52 -22.63
CA GLN A 28 14.03 37.84 -23.62
C GLN A 28 15.41 37.43 -23.07
N ARG A 29 16.07 38.30 -22.28
CA ARG A 29 17.33 37.95 -21.62
C ARG A 29 17.16 36.79 -20.65
N ARG A 30 16.14 36.83 -19.77
CA ARG A 30 15.83 35.70 -18.87
C ARG A 30 15.60 34.38 -19.62
N SER A 31 14.90 34.43 -20.75
CA SER A 31 14.68 33.24 -21.60
C SER A 31 15.93 32.78 -22.36
N ALA A 32 16.89 33.65 -22.64
CA ALA A 32 18.17 33.29 -23.24
C ALA A 32 19.12 32.68 -22.20
N ASP A 33 19.15 33.26 -21.00
CA ASP A 33 19.95 32.76 -19.87
C ASP A 33 19.47 31.38 -19.44
N ALA A 34 18.15 31.16 -19.35
CA ALA A 34 17.56 29.85 -19.04
C ALA A 34 17.92 28.77 -20.08
N ARG A 35 17.93 29.11 -21.38
CA ARG A 35 18.32 28.18 -22.45
C ARG A 35 19.82 27.84 -22.40
N SER A 36 20.65 28.82 -22.08
CA SER A 36 22.10 28.62 -21.94
C SER A 36 22.41 27.72 -20.72
N ALA A 37 21.71 27.94 -19.60
CA ALA A 37 21.81 27.09 -18.42
C ALA A 37 21.36 25.65 -18.71
N ALA A 38 20.25 25.45 -19.43
CA ALA A 38 19.79 24.11 -19.83
C ALA A 38 20.78 23.41 -20.77
N PHE A 39 21.40 24.15 -21.70
CA PHE A 39 22.41 23.61 -22.61
C PHE A 39 23.69 23.18 -21.87
N GLU A 40 24.19 24.00 -20.94
CA GLU A 40 25.34 23.64 -20.10
C GLU A 40 25.01 22.47 -19.17
N ALA A 41 23.80 22.42 -18.59
CA ALA A 41 23.35 21.29 -17.80
C ALA A 41 23.34 19.98 -18.60
N ARG A 42 22.81 20.00 -19.84
CA ARG A 42 22.85 18.85 -20.77
C ARG A 42 24.26 18.42 -21.12
N ARG A 43 25.18 19.37 -21.30
CA ARG A 43 26.61 19.08 -21.54
C ARG A 43 27.28 18.48 -20.30
N ALA A 44 26.87 18.90 -19.11
CA ALA A 44 27.38 18.42 -17.83
C ALA A 44 26.78 17.07 -17.40
N VAL A 45 25.74 16.53 -18.08
CA VAL A 45 25.12 15.24 -17.73
C VAL A 45 26.15 14.13 -17.59
N ALA A 46 27.19 14.11 -18.44
CA ALA A 46 28.29 13.13 -18.37
C ALA A 46 29.09 13.15 -17.04
N THR A 47 28.94 14.21 -16.24
CA THR A 47 29.62 14.38 -14.94
C THR A 47 28.73 14.01 -13.74
N PHE A 48 27.45 13.69 -13.96
CA PHE A 48 26.54 13.35 -12.88
C PHE A 48 26.89 11.96 -12.32
N ARG A 49 26.71 11.80 -11.02
CA ARG A 49 26.96 10.52 -10.35
C ARG A 49 25.78 10.13 -9.49
N CYS A 50 25.16 9.00 -9.81
CA CYS A 50 24.10 8.40 -9.01
C CYS A 50 24.72 7.41 -8.00
N ARG A 51 24.32 7.49 -6.73
CA ARG A 51 24.74 6.56 -5.66
C ARG A 51 23.59 6.26 -4.71
N GLY A 52 23.67 5.13 -4.02
CA GLY A 52 22.68 4.70 -3.04
C GLY A 52 22.08 3.35 -3.38
N ASP A 53 21.62 2.65 -2.35
CA ASP A 53 21.14 1.27 -2.47
C ASP A 53 19.85 1.16 -3.28
N GLY A 54 19.00 2.21 -3.28
CA GLY A 54 17.77 2.25 -4.06
C GLY A 54 17.98 2.09 -5.58
N LEU A 55 19.18 2.42 -6.08
CA LEU A 55 19.51 2.21 -7.50
C LEU A 55 19.66 0.74 -7.90
N ARG A 56 19.73 -0.18 -6.92
CA ARG A 56 20.01 -1.61 -7.15
C ARG A 56 19.04 -2.52 -6.42
N ARG A 57 18.61 -2.13 -5.21
CA ARG A 57 17.80 -2.95 -4.34
C ARG A 57 16.83 -2.11 -3.53
N CYS A 58 15.60 -2.57 -3.47
CA CYS A 58 14.61 -2.11 -2.51
C CYS A 58 13.89 -3.32 -1.90
N VAL A 59 13.24 -3.11 -0.76
CA VAL A 59 12.51 -4.15 -0.04
C VAL A 59 11.09 -3.64 0.13
N ASN A 60 10.09 -4.48 -0.14
CA ASN A 60 8.70 -4.07 0.00
C ASN A 60 8.41 -3.52 1.40
N GLY A 61 7.79 -2.35 1.44
CA GLY A 61 7.51 -1.59 2.66
C GLY A 61 8.71 -1.01 3.38
N ARG A 62 9.91 -1.07 2.82
CA ARG A 62 11.06 -0.31 3.34
C ARG A 62 11.43 0.80 2.40
N CYS A 63 11.76 1.93 3.00
CA CYS A 63 12.18 3.10 2.27
C CYS A 63 13.53 2.83 1.62
N ALA A 64 13.60 3.00 0.30
CA ALA A 64 14.82 2.92 -0.47
C ALA A 64 15.18 4.34 -0.92
N SER A 65 16.47 4.66 -0.90
CA SER A 65 16.93 5.99 -1.25
C SER A 65 18.16 5.96 -2.15
N PHE A 66 18.29 7.02 -2.94
CA PHE A 66 19.48 7.31 -3.73
C PHE A 66 19.71 8.81 -3.80
N ALA A 67 20.93 9.18 -4.15
CA ALA A 67 21.36 10.55 -4.36
C ALA A 67 22.01 10.71 -5.73
N ILE A 68 21.82 11.87 -6.34
CA ILE A 68 22.44 12.32 -7.58
C ILE A 68 23.35 13.49 -7.22
N ASP A 69 24.65 13.28 -7.35
CA ASP A 69 25.64 14.34 -7.25
C ASP A 69 25.69 15.07 -8.60
N ALA A 70 25.28 16.35 -8.60
CA ALA A 70 25.25 17.19 -9.79
C ALA A 70 26.06 18.50 -9.55
N PRO A 71 26.75 19.03 -10.58
CA PRO A 71 27.59 20.23 -10.45
C PRO A 71 26.79 21.53 -10.34
N HIS A 72 25.50 21.50 -10.65
CA HIS A 72 24.63 22.67 -10.71
C HIS A 72 23.39 22.48 -9.86
N LYS A 73 22.87 23.59 -9.35
CA LYS A 73 21.63 23.68 -8.55
C LYS A 73 20.43 24.04 -9.42
N ASN A 74 19.22 23.87 -8.90
CA ASN A 74 17.94 24.11 -9.57
C ASN A 74 17.73 23.29 -10.86
N LEU A 75 18.32 22.10 -10.95
CA LEU A 75 18.02 21.13 -11.98
C LEU A 75 16.71 20.40 -11.65
N LYS A 76 15.99 19.97 -12.69
CA LYS A 76 14.80 19.15 -12.54
C LYS A 76 15.10 17.73 -12.98
N PHE A 77 14.87 16.79 -12.07
CA PHE A 77 14.97 15.38 -12.36
C PHE A 77 13.60 14.74 -12.35
N PHE A 78 13.38 13.86 -13.31
CA PHE A 78 12.26 12.94 -13.32
C PHE A 78 12.78 11.54 -13.09
N ALA A 79 12.26 10.88 -12.06
CA ALA A 79 12.59 9.51 -11.75
C ALA A 79 11.33 8.65 -11.81
N ALA A 80 11.41 7.52 -12.50
CA ALA A 80 10.32 6.55 -12.57
C ALA A 80 10.84 5.14 -12.35
N LEU A 81 10.15 4.37 -11.51
CA LEU A 81 10.43 2.96 -11.26
C LEU A 81 9.32 2.11 -11.89
N GLU A 82 9.70 1.27 -12.85
CA GLU A 82 8.75 0.52 -13.69
C GLU A 82 8.99 -0.99 -13.63
N SER A 83 7.90 -1.76 -13.63
CA SER A 83 7.90 -3.19 -13.93
C SER A 83 6.91 -3.45 -15.06
N ALA A 84 6.76 -4.72 -15.45
CA ALA A 84 5.80 -5.11 -16.49
C ALA A 84 4.34 -4.71 -16.19
N THR A 85 4.00 -4.48 -14.91
CA THR A 85 2.62 -4.24 -14.47
C THR A 85 2.43 -2.97 -13.63
N HIS A 86 3.51 -2.34 -13.17
CA HIS A 86 3.44 -1.19 -12.25
C HIS A 86 4.41 -0.10 -12.66
N ARG A 87 4.04 1.16 -12.42
CA ARG A 87 4.88 2.34 -12.63
C ARG A 87 4.72 3.28 -11.44
N TYR A 88 5.85 3.71 -10.89
CA TYR A 88 5.93 4.67 -9.80
C TYR A 88 6.67 5.90 -10.27
N GLU A 89 6.08 7.06 -10.11
CA GLU A 89 6.76 8.34 -10.30
C GLU A 89 7.37 8.75 -8.95
N LEU A 90 8.65 9.08 -8.97
CA LEU A 90 9.44 9.31 -7.76
C LEU A 90 9.83 10.77 -7.65
N ASP A 91 9.65 11.32 -6.46
CA ASP A 91 10.02 12.70 -6.17
C ASP A 91 11.51 12.81 -5.88
N VAL A 92 12.20 13.63 -6.67
CA VAL A 92 13.61 13.98 -6.47
C VAL A 92 13.69 15.39 -5.91
N VAL A 93 14.24 15.53 -4.70
CA VAL A 93 14.30 16.79 -3.95
C VAL A 93 15.76 17.26 -3.86
N GLU A 94 16.00 18.56 -4.02
CA GLU A 94 17.34 19.14 -3.79
C GLU A 94 17.58 19.30 -2.28
N GLU A 95 18.60 18.62 -1.77
CA GLU A 95 19.02 18.64 -0.36
C GLU A 95 20.55 18.82 -0.27
N ASP A 96 20.98 19.91 0.39
CA ASP A 96 22.40 20.24 0.61
C ASP A 96 23.29 20.28 -0.64
N GLY A 97 22.71 20.63 -1.79
CA GLY A 97 23.43 20.68 -3.07
C GLY A 97 23.63 19.30 -3.73
N THR A 98 22.98 18.27 -3.19
CA THR A 98 22.75 16.98 -3.85
C THR A 98 21.27 16.82 -4.14
N TYR A 99 20.90 15.94 -5.07
CA TYR A 99 19.51 15.62 -5.33
C TYR A 99 19.20 14.26 -4.72
N ALA A 100 18.35 14.22 -3.70
CA ALA A 100 17.98 13.01 -3.01
C ALA A 100 16.60 12.54 -3.45
N CYS A 101 16.44 11.22 -3.55
CA CYS A 101 15.15 10.58 -3.77
C CYS A 101 14.97 9.49 -2.72
N SER A 102 13.77 9.40 -2.17
CA SER A 102 13.40 8.44 -1.14
C SER A 102 12.01 7.91 -1.48
N TYR A 103 11.87 6.60 -1.63
CA TYR A 103 10.64 5.99 -2.12
C TYR A 103 10.32 4.66 -1.43
N LEU A 104 9.05 4.29 -1.49
CA LEU A 104 8.51 3.05 -0.96
C LEU A 104 7.83 2.27 -2.08
N VAL A 105 8.10 0.96 -2.15
CA VAL A 105 7.47 0.06 -3.11
C VAL A 105 6.57 -0.92 -2.36
N ALA A 106 5.34 -1.05 -2.83
CA ALA A 106 4.35 -2.01 -2.34
C ALA A 106 3.98 -3.06 -3.40
N ALA A 107 4.53 -2.97 -4.61
CA ALA A 107 4.26 -3.90 -5.71
C ALA A 107 4.98 -5.24 -5.53
N PRO A 108 4.63 -6.27 -6.33
CA PRO A 108 5.22 -7.59 -6.20
C PRO A 108 6.75 -7.57 -6.31
N PRO A 109 7.43 -8.44 -5.54
CA PRO A 109 8.87 -8.64 -5.68
C PRO A 109 9.26 -9.00 -7.10
N GLY A 110 10.41 -8.53 -7.56
CA GLY A 110 10.89 -8.78 -8.91
C GLY A 110 11.87 -7.72 -9.43
N PRO A 111 12.27 -7.83 -10.71
CA PRO A 111 13.08 -6.84 -11.38
C PRO A 111 12.24 -5.62 -11.80
N TYR A 112 12.81 -4.44 -11.60
CA TYR A 112 12.26 -3.14 -11.99
C TYR A 112 13.34 -2.33 -12.72
N GLU A 113 12.90 -1.47 -13.62
CA GLU A 113 13.75 -0.49 -14.30
C GLU A 113 13.52 0.89 -13.68
N LEU A 114 14.60 1.47 -13.13
CA LEU A 114 14.61 2.82 -12.58
C LEU A 114 15.19 3.77 -13.63
N SER A 115 14.34 4.57 -14.26
CA SER A 115 14.73 5.61 -15.20
C SER A 115 14.88 6.94 -14.49
N ILE A 116 16.01 7.63 -14.72
CA ILE A 116 16.27 8.98 -14.19
C ILE A 116 16.64 9.89 -15.36
N LEU A 117 15.82 10.91 -15.59
CA LEU A 117 15.95 11.87 -16.68
C LEU A 117 16.18 13.28 -16.12
N LEU A 118 17.05 14.05 -16.77
CA LEU A 118 17.21 15.49 -16.58
C LEU A 118 16.24 16.22 -17.53
N ASP A 119 15.45 17.13 -16.97
CA ASP A 119 14.43 17.92 -17.69
C ASP A 119 13.51 17.05 -18.57
N ASP A 120 13.11 15.87 -18.08
CA ASP A 120 12.25 14.88 -18.75
C ASP A 120 12.76 14.35 -20.11
N GLU A 121 13.96 14.73 -20.55
CA GLU A 121 14.45 14.46 -21.90
C GLU A 121 15.73 13.63 -21.93
N VAL A 122 16.68 13.92 -21.04
CA VAL A 122 18.05 13.40 -21.15
C VAL A 122 18.35 12.42 -20.03
N PRO A 123 18.60 11.13 -20.31
CA PRO A 123 18.93 10.16 -19.27
C PRO A 123 20.27 10.50 -18.61
N VAL A 124 20.31 10.38 -17.28
CA VAL A 124 21.56 10.52 -16.53
C VAL A 124 22.47 9.31 -16.78
N PRO A 125 23.79 9.42 -16.58
CA PRO A 125 24.70 8.30 -16.77
C PRO A 125 24.31 7.08 -15.92
N GLY A 126 24.15 5.93 -16.58
CA GLY A 126 23.74 4.68 -15.95
C GLY A 126 22.23 4.41 -15.97
N SER A 127 21.41 5.39 -16.33
CA SER A 127 19.97 5.18 -16.53
C SER A 127 19.70 4.47 -17.87
N PRO A 128 18.76 3.51 -17.93
CA PRO A 128 17.98 2.98 -16.80
C PRO A 128 18.81 2.05 -15.91
N PHE A 129 18.55 2.10 -14.59
CA PHE A 129 19.15 1.21 -13.60
C PHE A 129 18.27 -0.02 -13.39
N THR A 130 18.87 -1.20 -13.26
CA THR A 130 18.15 -2.41 -12.87
C THR A 130 18.07 -2.50 -11.35
N THR A 131 16.87 -2.31 -10.80
CA THR A 131 16.60 -2.41 -9.36
C THR A 131 15.81 -3.68 -9.06
N THR A 132 16.23 -4.47 -8.08
CA THR A 132 15.46 -5.63 -7.62
C THR A 132 14.63 -5.26 -6.39
N VAL A 133 13.31 -5.38 -6.50
CA VAL A 133 12.38 -5.31 -5.36
C VAL A 133 12.34 -6.67 -4.70
N ALA A 134 12.80 -6.78 -3.46
CA ALA A 134 12.71 -7.99 -2.66
C ALA A 134 11.43 -7.99 -1.82
N ALA A 135 10.91 -9.19 -1.51
CA ALA A 135 9.80 -9.34 -0.58
C ALA A 135 10.12 -8.71 0.78
N GLY A 136 9.10 -8.06 1.34
CA GLY A 136 9.16 -7.37 2.64
C GLY A 136 9.42 -8.34 3.77
N ALA A 137 9.59 -7.83 4.99
CA ALA A 137 9.71 -8.72 6.16
C ALA A 137 8.47 -9.63 6.23
N PRO A 138 8.63 -10.96 6.38
CA PRO A 138 7.50 -11.87 6.53
C PRO A 138 6.73 -11.50 7.80
N CYS A 139 5.43 -11.25 7.64
CA CYS A 139 4.58 -10.69 8.68
C CYS A 139 3.66 -11.71 9.32
N ALA A 140 3.35 -12.79 8.63
CA ALA A 140 2.48 -13.84 9.14
C ALA A 140 2.88 -15.21 8.61
N LEU A 141 3.06 -16.15 9.54
CA LEU A 141 3.02 -17.58 9.29
C LEU A 141 1.54 -18.00 9.36
N ALA A 142 0.97 -18.47 8.25
CA ALA A 142 -0.40 -18.98 8.22
C ALA A 142 -0.39 -20.46 7.81
N GLY A 143 -1.17 -21.27 8.55
CA GLY A 143 -1.37 -22.68 8.29
C GLY A 143 -2.57 -23.21 9.08
N PRO A 144 -3.09 -24.39 8.75
CA PRO A 144 -4.13 -25.04 9.52
C PRO A 144 -3.61 -25.41 10.92
N ASN A 145 -4.45 -25.26 11.93
CA ASN A 145 -4.12 -25.63 13.32
C ASN A 145 -4.26 -27.14 13.58
N GLU A 146 -4.82 -27.88 12.62
CA GLU A 146 -5.08 -29.32 12.73
C GLU A 146 -4.68 -30.01 11.43
N ALA A 147 -4.17 -31.24 11.53
CA ALA A 147 -3.84 -32.06 10.37
C ALA A 147 -3.93 -33.56 10.69
N ALA A 148 -4.29 -34.37 9.71
CA ALA A 148 -4.32 -35.83 9.84
C ALA A 148 -2.94 -36.46 9.59
N PRO A 149 -2.66 -37.67 10.12
CA PRO A 149 -1.47 -38.44 9.77
C PRO A 149 -1.36 -38.67 8.26
N GLY A 150 -0.18 -38.38 7.69
CA GLY A 150 0.08 -38.47 6.25
C GLY A 150 -0.39 -37.26 5.43
N GLU A 151 -1.04 -36.27 6.05
CA GLU A 151 -1.47 -35.05 5.37
C GLU A 151 -0.27 -34.14 5.08
N LYS A 152 -0.28 -33.53 3.89
CA LYS A 152 0.65 -32.48 3.52
C LYS A 152 0.00 -31.12 3.80
N ILE A 153 0.63 -30.38 4.70
CA ILE A 153 0.22 -29.03 5.07
C ILE A 153 1.09 -28.05 4.28
N ASP A 154 0.48 -27.25 3.41
CA ASP A 154 1.18 -26.15 2.78
C ASP A 154 1.23 -24.96 3.75
N ILE A 155 2.44 -24.47 4.02
CA ILE A 155 2.67 -23.33 4.91
C ILE A 155 2.91 -22.10 4.04
N ASP A 156 2.01 -21.12 4.14
CA ASP A 156 2.14 -19.87 3.39
C ASP A 156 2.72 -18.78 4.31
N VAL A 157 3.87 -18.24 3.92
CA VAL A 157 4.50 -17.10 4.60
C VAL A 157 4.43 -15.91 3.69
N ARG A 158 3.69 -14.90 4.16
CA ARG A 158 3.49 -13.65 3.43
C ARG A 158 4.17 -12.48 4.12
N ASP A 159 4.65 -11.54 3.33
CA ASP A 159 5.06 -10.22 3.81
C ASP A 159 3.84 -9.36 4.21
N ALA A 160 4.10 -8.14 4.71
CA ALA A 160 3.04 -7.22 5.17
C ALA A 160 2.03 -6.86 4.08
N TYR A 161 2.38 -7.09 2.82
CA TYR A 161 1.63 -6.74 1.64
C TYR A 161 1.02 -7.98 0.95
N GLY A 162 1.12 -9.15 1.58
CA GLY A 162 0.51 -10.37 1.08
C GLY A 162 1.32 -11.11 0.02
N HIS A 163 2.58 -10.72 -0.23
CA HIS A 163 3.44 -11.42 -1.18
C HIS A 163 4.15 -12.59 -0.51
N ALA A 164 4.34 -13.68 -1.26
CA ALA A 164 5.18 -14.79 -0.82
C ALA A 164 6.60 -14.29 -0.51
N ALA A 165 7.11 -14.63 0.67
CA ALA A 165 8.48 -14.35 1.07
C ALA A 165 9.30 -15.65 1.07
N ASP A 166 10.62 -15.54 0.94
CA ASP A 166 11.53 -16.66 1.20
C ASP A 166 11.74 -16.84 2.72
N PHE A 167 11.77 -18.09 3.18
CA PHE A 167 11.93 -18.47 4.59
C PHE A 167 12.51 -19.88 4.74
N ASP A 168 13.12 -20.11 5.89
CA ASP A 168 13.59 -21.41 6.35
C ASP A 168 12.55 -22.03 7.27
N LEU A 169 12.14 -23.27 6.98
CA LEU A 169 11.27 -24.06 7.86
C LEU A 169 12.07 -25.07 8.68
N ARG A 170 11.79 -25.10 9.98
CA ARG A 170 12.20 -26.16 10.88
C ARG A 170 10.97 -26.70 11.61
N VAL A 171 10.85 -28.02 11.66
CA VAL A 171 9.69 -28.69 12.26
C VAL A 171 10.15 -29.49 13.46
N GLU A 172 9.44 -29.37 14.59
CA GLU A 172 9.60 -30.20 15.77
C GLU A 172 8.34 -31.04 15.99
N GLY A 173 8.50 -32.32 16.32
CA GLY A 173 7.39 -33.26 16.49
C GLY A 173 7.31 -34.33 15.39
N PRO A 174 6.17 -35.04 15.25
CA PRO A 174 6.01 -36.17 14.32
C PRO A 174 5.72 -35.71 12.88
N ALA A 175 6.51 -34.77 12.36
CA ALA A 175 6.39 -34.24 11.01
C ALA A 175 7.77 -33.90 10.43
N ALA A 176 7.84 -33.69 9.11
CA ALA A 176 9.06 -33.27 8.42
C ALA A 176 8.76 -32.11 7.47
N ALA A 177 9.71 -31.18 7.34
CA ALA A 177 9.65 -30.12 6.34
C ALA A 177 10.01 -30.67 4.95
N ALA A 178 9.28 -30.24 3.92
CA ALA A 178 9.48 -30.59 2.52
C ALA A 178 9.27 -29.35 1.65
N GLY A 179 10.33 -28.54 1.49
CA GLY A 179 10.22 -27.22 0.86
C GLY A 179 9.36 -26.28 1.71
N ASN A 180 8.33 -25.68 1.11
CA ASN A 180 7.38 -24.78 1.78
C ASN A 180 6.21 -25.54 2.45
N ALA A 181 6.30 -26.87 2.55
CA ALA A 181 5.25 -27.70 3.13
C ALA A 181 5.76 -28.48 4.34
N VAL A 182 4.84 -28.84 5.23
CA VAL A 182 5.06 -29.74 6.36
C VAL A 182 4.26 -31.01 6.12
N VAL A 183 4.94 -32.15 6.09
CA VAL A 183 4.31 -33.46 5.93
C VAL A 183 4.20 -34.11 7.29
N VAL A 184 2.97 -34.33 7.76
CA VAL A 184 2.70 -35.08 8.99
C VAL A 184 3.03 -36.53 8.74
N ARG A 185 3.83 -37.15 9.61
CA ARG A 185 4.18 -38.57 9.44
C ARG A 185 2.93 -39.43 9.58
N THR A 186 2.86 -40.51 8.82
CA THR A 186 1.74 -41.47 8.87
C THR A 186 1.64 -42.22 10.20
N ASP A 187 2.75 -42.31 10.95
CA ASP A 187 2.82 -42.90 12.29
C ASP A 187 2.52 -41.91 13.43
N ALA A 188 2.13 -40.67 13.10
CA ALA A 188 1.84 -39.66 14.11
C ALA A 188 0.61 -40.04 14.95
N THR A 189 0.75 -39.98 16.27
CA THR A 189 -0.35 -40.27 17.20
C THR A 189 -1.34 -39.10 17.23
N PRO A 190 -2.66 -39.33 17.10
CA PRO A 190 -3.65 -38.29 17.30
C PRO A 190 -3.51 -37.62 18.68
N GLY A 191 -3.55 -36.30 18.70
CA GLY A 191 -3.28 -35.47 19.87
C GLY A 191 -1.83 -35.00 19.99
N ALA A 192 -0.90 -35.54 19.20
CA ALA A 192 0.47 -35.03 19.16
C ALA A 192 0.50 -33.58 18.63
N GLU A 193 1.42 -32.79 19.16
CA GLU A 193 1.64 -31.40 18.75
C GLU A 193 2.88 -31.33 17.84
N ILE A 194 2.75 -30.61 16.74
CA ILE A 194 3.81 -30.29 15.80
C ILE A 194 4.07 -28.80 15.93
N LEU A 195 5.32 -28.41 16.18
CA LEU A 195 5.74 -27.01 16.21
C LEU A 195 6.46 -26.68 14.91
N VAL A 196 5.88 -25.75 14.15
CA VAL A 196 6.45 -25.27 12.90
C VAL A 196 7.17 -23.95 13.17
N HIS A 197 8.50 -24.01 13.14
CA HIS A 197 9.37 -22.86 13.22
C HIS A 197 9.62 -22.32 11.81
N ALA A 198 9.36 -21.04 11.59
CA ALA A 198 9.71 -20.34 10.37
C ALA A 198 10.66 -19.20 10.73
N SER A 199 11.78 -19.11 10.02
CA SER A 199 12.78 -18.08 10.22
C SER A 199 13.21 -17.48 8.88
N ARG A 200 13.69 -16.25 8.91
CA ARG A 200 14.35 -15.60 7.77
C ARG A 200 15.67 -15.03 8.24
N ASP A 201 16.75 -15.32 7.50
CA ASP A 201 18.11 -14.92 7.86
C ASP A 201 18.48 -15.37 9.30
N GLY A 202 18.03 -16.57 9.69
CA GLY A 202 18.23 -17.14 11.03
C GLY A 202 17.42 -16.49 12.15
N ARG A 203 16.52 -15.54 11.87
CA ARG A 203 15.63 -14.91 12.86
C ARG A 203 14.20 -15.42 12.71
N PRO A 204 13.52 -15.81 13.81
CA PRO A 204 12.13 -16.28 13.74
C PRO A 204 11.20 -15.18 13.23
N ILE A 205 10.29 -15.55 12.33
CA ILE A 205 9.29 -14.63 11.78
C ILE A 205 8.13 -14.45 12.78
N ARG A 206 7.36 -13.37 12.63
CA ARG A 206 6.22 -13.11 13.52
C ARG A 206 5.19 -14.23 13.41
N GLY A 207 4.73 -14.73 14.56
CA GLY A 207 3.79 -15.86 14.65
C GLY A 207 4.48 -17.22 14.72
N SER A 208 5.80 -17.31 14.58
CA SER A 208 6.54 -18.54 14.81
C SER A 208 6.90 -18.73 16.31
N PRO A 209 6.80 -19.96 16.86
CA PRO A 209 6.31 -21.18 16.22
C PRO A 209 4.78 -21.21 16.11
N VAL A 210 4.27 -21.89 15.07
CA VAL A 210 2.85 -22.26 14.95
C VAL A 210 2.69 -23.70 15.41
N GLY A 211 1.73 -23.92 16.31
CA GLY A 211 1.33 -25.25 16.77
C GLY A 211 0.27 -25.85 15.86
N VAL A 212 0.53 -27.06 15.36
CA VAL A 212 -0.43 -27.88 14.62
C VAL A 212 -0.72 -29.13 15.43
N ARG A 213 -1.99 -29.40 15.72
CA ARG A 213 -2.43 -30.60 16.42
C ARG A 213 -2.74 -31.71 15.43
N VAL A 214 -2.18 -32.89 15.66
CA VAL A 214 -2.53 -34.07 14.88
C VAL A 214 -3.93 -34.52 15.28
N VAL A 215 -4.88 -34.57 14.36
CA VAL A 215 -6.23 -35.08 14.59
C VAL A 215 -6.38 -36.48 14.01
N PRO A 216 -7.30 -37.32 14.52
CA PRO A 216 -7.57 -38.61 13.91
C PRO A 216 -7.91 -38.42 12.42
N ALA A 217 -7.37 -39.29 11.55
CA ALA A 217 -7.75 -39.29 10.16
C ALA A 217 -9.29 -39.42 10.07
N PRO A 218 -9.97 -38.64 9.22
CA PRO A 218 -11.39 -38.81 9.03
C PRO A 218 -11.65 -40.27 8.65
N PRO A 219 -12.70 -40.90 9.21
CA PRO A 219 -13.03 -42.27 8.83
C PRO A 219 -13.16 -42.32 7.30
N PRO A 220 -12.66 -43.38 6.65
CA PRO A 220 -12.84 -43.52 5.22
C PRO A 220 -14.33 -43.33 4.93
N PRO A 221 -14.70 -42.56 3.88
CA PRO A 221 -16.10 -42.31 3.57
C PRO A 221 -16.80 -43.66 3.61
N VAL A 222 -17.73 -43.82 4.57
CA VAL A 222 -18.52 -45.05 4.70
C VAL A 222 -19.07 -45.27 3.33
N GLY A 223 -18.60 -46.32 2.65
CA GLY A 223 -18.86 -46.51 1.24
C GLY A 223 -20.33 -46.26 1.03
N SER A 224 -20.67 -45.24 0.21
CA SER A 224 -21.99 -45.18 -0.38
C SER A 224 -22.30 -46.61 -0.79
N PRO A 225 -23.36 -47.24 -0.24
CA PRO A 225 -23.59 -48.67 -0.38
C PRO A 225 -23.33 -48.99 -1.83
N GLU A 226 -22.28 -49.77 -2.07
CA GLU A 226 -21.82 -50.13 -3.40
C GLU A 226 -23.07 -50.61 -4.10
N ALA A 227 -23.57 -49.80 -5.04
CA ALA A 227 -24.84 -50.08 -5.68
C ALA A 227 -24.69 -51.51 -6.22
N PRO A 228 -25.58 -52.44 -5.85
CA PRO A 228 -25.38 -53.85 -6.10
C PRO A 228 -24.98 -53.99 -7.56
N GLU A 229 -23.76 -54.50 -7.75
CA GLU A 229 -23.18 -54.64 -9.08
C GLU A 229 -24.23 -55.38 -9.92
N PRO A 230 -24.78 -54.76 -10.97
CA PRO A 230 -25.86 -55.37 -11.72
C PRO A 230 -25.33 -56.72 -12.23
N PRO A 231 -26.12 -57.80 -12.11
CA PRO A 231 -25.67 -59.11 -12.54
C PRO A 231 -25.18 -59.02 -13.98
N PRO A 232 -24.06 -59.69 -14.32
CA PRO A 232 -23.49 -59.63 -15.65
C PRO A 232 -24.59 -59.99 -16.66
N PRO A 233 -24.89 -59.12 -17.65
CA PRO A 233 -25.93 -59.40 -18.62
C PRO A 233 -25.51 -60.61 -19.46
N THR A 234 -26.09 -61.76 -19.15
CA THR A 234 -26.01 -62.93 -20.02
C THR A 234 -26.70 -62.60 -21.34
N GLY A 235 -25.91 -62.43 -22.40
CA GLY A 235 -26.39 -62.60 -23.78
C GLY A 235 -26.54 -61.35 -24.66
N VAL A 236 -25.87 -60.23 -24.39
CA VAL A 236 -25.87 -59.09 -25.32
C VAL A 236 -24.56 -59.04 -26.13
N PRO A 237 -24.60 -59.15 -27.48
CA PRO A 237 -23.42 -58.96 -28.31
C PRO A 237 -22.89 -57.52 -28.17
N PRO A 238 -21.56 -57.31 -28.31
CA PRO A 238 -20.93 -56.01 -28.09
C PRO A 238 -21.57 -54.93 -28.98
N PRO A 239 -21.89 -53.74 -28.42
CA PRO A 239 -22.44 -52.65 -29.20
C PRO A 239 -21.38 -52.11 -30.19
N PRO A 240 -21.80 -51.62 -31.38
CA PRO A 240 -20.88 -50.96 -32.30
C PRO A 240 -20.30 -49.69 -31.67
N PRO A 241 -19.07 -49.30 -32.06
CA PRO A 241 -18.39 -48.13 -31.51
C PRO A 241 -19.24 -46.87 -31.71
N GLY A 242 -19.58 -46.22 -30.59
CA GLY A 242 -20.34 -44.97 -30.58
C GLY A 242 -19.52 -43.79 -31.14
N PRO A 243 -20.18 -42.76 -31.71
CA PRO A 243 -19.53 -41.56 -32.21
C PRO A 243 -18.86 -40.76 -31.06
N PRO A 244 -17.80 -39.98 -31.38
CA PRO A 244 -17.06 -39.23 -30.38
C PRO A 244 -17.93 -38.19 -29.66
N PRO A 245 -17.65 -37.92 -28.37
CA PRO A 245 -18.46 -37.03 -27.54
C PRO A 245 -18.47 -35.60 -28.09
N GLY A 246 -19.66 -35.09 -28.38
CA GLY A 246 -19.90 -33.70 -28.74
C GLY A 246 -19.64 -32.77 -27.56
N ALA A 247 -19.00 -31.64 -27.83
CA ALA A 247 -18.67 -30.61 -26.86
C ALA A 247 -19.93 -30.12 -26.10
N PRO A 248 -19.84 -29.90 -24.77
CA PRO A 248 -20.97 -29.44 -23.98
C PRO A 248 -21.45 -28.04 -24.43
N PRO A 249 -22.76 -27.78 -24.40
CA PRO A 249 -23.32 -26.49 -24.79
C PRO A 249 -22.82 -25.39 -23.84
N ARG A 250 -22.37 -24.30 -24.47
CA ARG A 250 -21.84 -23.10 -23.82
C ARG A 250 -22.94 -22.45 -22.96
N ALA A 251 -22.71 -22.34 -21.66
CA ALA A 251 -23.64 -21.67 -20.75
C ALA A 251 -23.86 -20.21 -21.19
N PRO A 252 -25.10 -19.69 -21.11
CA PRO A 252 -25.39 -18.31 -21.42
C PRO A 252 -24.64 -17.37 -20.46
N PRO A 253 -24.16 -16.20 -20.93
CA PRO A 253 -23.46 -15.25 -20.10
C PRO A 253 -24.36 -14.76 -18.98
N VAL A 254 -23.89 -14.90 -17.73
CA VAL A 254 -24.50 -14.32 -16.54
C VAL A 254 -24.53 -12.81 -16.73
N ALA A 255 -25.72 -12.23 -16.80
CA ALA A 255 -25.90 -10.79 -16.86
C ALA A 255 -25.44 -10.17 -15.53
N LEU A 256 -24.31 -9.48 -15.56
CA LEU A 256 -23.82 -8.67 -14.43
C LEU A 256 -24.89 -7.63 -14.08
N SER A 257 -25.42 -7.69 -12.86
CA SER A 257 -26.32 -6.66 -12.35
C SER A 257 -25.61 -5.30 -12.36
N PRO A 258 -26.32 -4.20 -12.66
CA PRO A 258 -25.71 -2.87 -12.72
C PRO A 258 -25.08 -2.54 -11.36
N SER A 259 -23.77 -2.31 -11.38
CA SER A 259 -22.99 -1.87 -10.22
C SER A 259 -23.60 -0.61 -9.64
N THR A 260 -24.05 -0.68 -8.39
CA THR A 260 -24.55 0.46 -7.61
C THR A 260 -23.56 1.63 -7.74
N PRO A 261 -23.99 2.86 -8.08
CA PRO A 261 -23.07 3.97 -8.29
C PRO A 261 -22.21 4.19 -7.05
N ARG A 262 -20.88 4.10 -7.23
CA ARG A 262 -19.89 4.38 -6.19
C ARG A 262 -20.14 5.78 -5.64
N ARG A 263 -20.49 5.88 -4.36
CA ARG A 263 -20.65 7.19 -3.72
C ARG A 263 -19.28 7.86 -3.62
N PRO A 264 -19.17 9.17 -3.89
CA PRO A 264 -17.90 9.88 -3.78
C PRO A 264 -17.35 9.76 -2.35
N VAL A 265 -16.09 9.30 -2.27
CA VAL A 265 -15.28 9.27 -1.04
C VAL A 265 -15.18 10.70 -0.51
N GLY A 266 -15.40 10.91 0.80
CA GLY A 266 -15.42 12.25 1.38
C GLY A 266 -16.71 13.05 1.13
N SER A 267 -17.86 12.39 1.04
CA SER A 267 -19.15 13.08 1.01
C SER A 267 -19.80 13.16 2.41
N ARG A 268 -20.61 14.19 2.64
CA ARG A 268 -21.48 14.27 3.84
C ARG A 268 -22.41 13.05 3.95
N ALA A 269 -22.80 12.48 2.83
CA ALA A 269 -23.63 11.27 2.78
C ALA A 269 -22.88 10.04 3.30
N ALA A 270 -21.59 9.88 2.97
CA ALA A 270 -20.75 8.82 3.52
C ALA A 270 -20.62 8.96 5.05
N LEU A 271 -20.37 10.18 5.54
CA LEU A 271 -20.28 10.45 6.97
C LEU A 271 -21.62 10.18 7.70
N SER A 272 -22.74 10.56 7.10
CA SER A 272 -24.06 10.26 7.66
C SER A 272 -24.36 8.77 7.70
N ALA A 273 -23.92 8.01 6.69
CA ALA A 273 -24.10 6.56 6.65
C ALA A 273 -23.30 5.88 7.76
N VAL A 274 -22.01 6.20 7.87
CA VAL A 274 -21.11 5.65 8.89
C VAL A 274 -21.59 5.96 10.32
N ARG A 275 -22.15 7.15 10.55
CA ARG A 275 -22.75 7.51 11.86
C ARG A 275 -24.05 6.78 12.18
N GLY A 276 -24.84 6.48 11.14
CA GLY A 276 -26.10 5.76 11.27
C GLY A 276 -25.88 4.28 11.57
N ASP A 277 -24.74 3.73 11.15
CA ASP A 277 -24.37 2.34 11.35
C ASP A 277 -24.16 2.02 12.85
N ALA A 278 -24.96 1.08 13.38
CA ALA A 278 -24.90 0.68 14.78
C ALA A 278 -23.68 -0.20 15.07
N ASP A 279 -23.24 -1.01 14.10
CA ASP A 279 -22.15 -1.97 14.26
C ASP A 279 -20.80 -1.25 14.21
N VAL A 280 -20.67 -0.23 13.35
CA VAL A 280 -19.51 0.68 13.36
C VAL A 280 -19.36 1.33 14.74
N ARG A 281 -20.45 1.85 15.30
CA ARG A 281 -20.43 2.48 16.62
C ARG A 281 -20.11 1.49 17.74
N ALA A 282 -20.64 0.28 17.68
CA ALA A 282 -20.33 -0.77 18.65
C ALA A 282 -18.84 -1.14 18.60
N THR A 283 -18.27 -1.25 17.40
CA THR A 283 -16.85 -1.55 17.17
C THR A 283 -15.94 -0.43 17.66
N LEU A 284 -16.24 0.83 17.34
CA LEU A 284 -15.48 1.96 17.87
C LEU A 284 -15.57 2.06 19.40
N LYS A 285 -16.74 1.73 19.96
CA LYS A 285 -16.96 1.74 21.42
C LYS A 285 -16.16 0.65 22.13
N SER A 286 -16.00 -0.53 21.55
CA SER A 286 -15.17 -1.59 22.15
C SER A 286 -13.69 -1.21 22.19
N ALA A 287 -13.23 -0.38 21.24
CA ALA A 287 -11.87 0.15 21.17
C ALA A 287 -11.68 1.54 21.84
N ASP A 288 -12.70 2.10 22.50
CA ASP A 288 -12.71 3.51 22.95
C ASP A 288 -11.51 3.86 23.86
N ALA A 289 -11.16 2.99 24.80
CA ALA A 289 -10.05 3.25 25.73
C ALA A 289 -8.69 3.35 25.00
N ALA A 290 -8.47 2.50 24.00
CA ALA A 290 -7.27 2.50 23.18
C ALA A 290 -7.21 3.74 22.29
N LEU A 291 -8.33 4.05 21.63
CA LEU A 291 -8.48 5.20 20.74
C LEU A 291 -8.32 6.53 21.48
N ARG A 292 -8.80 6.65 22.73
CA ARG A 292 -8.55 7.83 23.56
C ARG A 292 -7.08 8.01 23.89
N GLY A 293 -6.39 6.92 24.23
CA GLY A 293 -4.95 6.95 24.51
C GLY A 293 -4.17 7.45 23.30
N LEU A 294 -4.49 6.90 22.13
CA LEU A 294 -3.89 7.30 20.86
C LEU A 294 -4.18 8.76 20.51
N PHE A 295 -5.44 9.18 20.57
CA PHE A 295 -5.84 10.57 20.33
C PHE A 295 -5.09 11.54 21.26
N ALA A 296 -4.99 11.20 22.55
CA ALA A 296 -4.29 12.03 23.52
C ALA A 296 -2.78 12.12 23.25
N ALA A 297 -2.15 11.05 22.79
CA ALA A 297 -0.73 11.03 22.45
C ALA A 297 -0.42 12.03 21.32
N TYR A 298 -1.15 11.95 20.21
CA TYR A 298 -0.94 12.87 19.08
C TYR A 298 -1.39 14.30 19.40
N ALA A 299 -2.51 14.48 20.10
CA ALA A 299 -2.97 15.81 20.49
C ALA A 299 -2.00 16.50 21.48
N LYS A 300 -1.25 15.75 22.28
CA LYS A 300 -0.22 16.28 23.19
C LYS A 300 1.06 16.69 22.46
N ALA A 301 1.42 15.99 21.39
CA ALA A 301 2.57 16.33 20.55
C ALA A 301 2.31 17.60 19.71
N SER A 302 1.04 17.91 19.46
CA SER A 302 0.63 19.06 18.65
C SER A 302 1.10 20.40 19.26
N PRO A 303 1.66 21.33 18.46
CA PRO A 303 2.20 22.60 18.93
C PRO A 303 1.13 23.58 19.45
N THR A 304 -0.15 23.32 19.19
CA THR A 304 -1.28 24.09 19.74
C THR A 304 -1.48 23.82 21.23
N ARG A 305 -0.64 24.44 22.06
CA ARG A 305 -0.66 24.29 23.53
C ARG A 305 -2.03 24.67 24.11
N GLY A 306 -2.70 23.67 24.71
CA GLY A 306 -3.85 23.87 25.61
C GLY A 306 -5.19 23.30 25.14
N VAL A 307 -5.31 22.87 23.87
CA VAL A 307 -6.56 22.28 23.35
C VAL A 307 -6.26 20.88 22.81
N GLN A 308 -6.96 19.86 23.33
CA GLN A 308 -6.87 18.49 22.82
C GLN A 308 -7.62 18.35 21.48
N ILE A 309 -6.98 18.82 20.41
CA ILE A 309 -7.45 18.71 19.03
C ILE A 309 -6.34 18.13 18.16
N LEU A 310 -6.72 17.40 17.12
CA LEU A 310 -5.80 16.97 16.07
C LEU A 310 -5.92 17.90 14.87
N THR A 311 -4.80 18.44 14.41
CA THR A 311 -4.68 19.12 13.12
C THR A 311 -4.58 18.11 11.99
N PHE A 312 -4.61 18.57 10.74
CA PHE A 312 -4.39 17.68 9.59
C PHE A 312 -2.97 17.08 9.61
N GLU A 313 -1.96 17.84 10.05
CA GLU A 313 -0.58 17.34 10.16
C GLU A 313 -0.48 16.21 11.20
N ASP A 314 -1.17 16.35 12.34
CA ASP A 314 -1.23 15.29 13.36
C ASP A 314 -1.92 14.02 12.83
N VAL A 315 -2.98 14.20 12.04
CA VAL A 315 -3.69 13.09 11.36
C VAL A 315 -2.81 12.43 10.31
N LEU A 316 -2.03 13.20 9.54
CA LEU A 316 -1.13 12.67 8.53
C LEU A 316 0.00 11.86 9.17
N ALA A 317 0.59 12.37 10.26
CA ALA A 317 1.58 11.65 11.05
C ALA A 317 1.00 10.35 11.62
N LEU A 318 -0.19 10.41 12.21
CA LEU A 318 -0.91 9.23 12.69
C LEU A 318 -1.11 8.21 11.55
N CYS A 319 -1.64 8.63 10.41
CA CYS A 319 -1.86 7.72 9.28
C CYS A 319 -0.54 7.17 8.70
N GLY A 320 0.57 7.89 8.81
CA GLY A 320 1.90 7.41 8.44
C GLY A 320 2.43 6.34 9.39
N ASP A 321 2.34 6.57 10.71
CA ASP A 321 2.84 5.64 11.74
C ASP A 321 2.12 4.28 11.74
N PHE A 322 0.90 4.24 11.21
CA PHE A 322 0.08 3.03 11.08
C PHE A 322 -0.03 2.51 9.65
N ASP A 323 0.84 2.96 8.72
CA ASP A 323 0.87 2.53 7.32
C ASP A 323 -0.53 2.59 6.65
N ILE A 324 -1.23 3.71 6.81
CA ILE A 324 -2.48 4.01 6.10
C ILE A 324 -2.23 4.97 4.95
N ALA A 325 -1.45 6.01 5.21
CA ALA A 325 -1.06 6.97 4.21
C ALA A 325 0.46 6.82 3.99
N PRO A 326 0.92 6.66 2.74
CA PRO A 326 0.15 6.70 1.48
C PRO A 326 -0.39 5.33 1.01
N SER A 327 -0.18 4.25 1.76
CA SER A 327 -0.40 2.86 1.32
C SER A 327 -1.85 2.46 1.02
N LEU A 328 -2.80 2.88 1.85
CA LEU A 328 -4.23 2.53 1.75
C LEU A 328 -5.09 3.71 1.28
N VAL A 329 -4.70 4.93 1.67
CA VAL A 329 -5.38 6.17 1.33
C VAL A 329 -4.32 7.20 1.01
N ASP A 330 -4.39 7.81 -0.17
CA ASP A 330 -3.50 8.89 -0.55
C ASP A 330 -3.76 10.16 0.28
N ALA A 331 -2.77 11.06 0.32
CA ALA A 331 -2.83 12.26 1.15
C ALA A 331 -3.99 13.21 0.75
N ASP A 332 -4.35 13.29 -0.53
CA ASP A 332 -5.43 14.14 -1.02
C ASP A 332 -6.80 13.59 -0.60
N THR A 333 -6.99 12.28 -0.69
CA THR A 333 -8.18 11.59 -0.18
C THR A 333 -8.28 11.78 1.33
N LEU A 334 -7.19 11.60 2.08
CA LEU A 334 -7.18 11.82 3.53
C LEU A 334 -7.53 13.27 3.89
N LEU A 335 -7.01 14.25 3.15
CA LEU A 335 -7.35 15.67 3.31
C LEU A 335 -8.83 15.95 3.02
N ALA A 336 -9.38 15.31 1.99
CA ALA A 336 -10.80 15.41 1.67
C ALA A 336 -11.67 14.86 2.81
N LEU A 337 -11.35 13.68 3.34
CA LEU A 337 -12.03 13.08 4.49
C LEU A 337 -11.94 13.98 5.74
N TYR A 338 -10.74 14.47 6.06
CA TYR A 338 -10.49 15.37 7.18
C TYR A 338 -11.38 16.62 7.10
N ARG A 339 -11.40 17.29 5.93
CA ARG A 339 -12.19 18.51 5.71
C ARG A 339 -13.70 18.28 5.87
N VAL A 340 -14.19 17.08 5.54
CA VAL A 340 -15.62 16.74 5.69
C VAL A 340 -16.02 16.70 7.16
N VAL A 341 -15.14 16.15 8.00
CA VAL A 341 -15.37 16.01 9.45
C VAL A 341 -15.12 17.34 10.18
N GLU A 342 -14.07 18.07 9.83
CA GLU A 342 -13.71 19.35 10.44
C GLU A 342 -14.83 20.40 10.28
N LYS A 343 -15.41 20.49 9.07
CA LYS A 343 -16.49 21.44 8.74
C LYS A 343 -17.76 21.29 9.58
N GLN A 344 -17.92 20.22 10.35
CA GLN A 344 -19.13 20.01 11.13
C GLN A 344 -19.28 20.91 12.35
N LYS A 345 -18.18 21.24 13.04
CA LYS A 345 -18.25 21.97 14.32
C LYS A 345 -17.67 23.39 14.29
N LYS A 346 -17.30 23.91 13.11
CA LYS A 346 -16.62 25.21 12.94
C LYS A 346 -15.37 25.37 13.85
N ALA A 347 -14.81 24.27 14.32
CA ALA A 347 -13.56 24.24 15.08
C ALA A 347 -12.39 24.08 14.10
N ARG A 348 -11.23 24.66 14.44
CA ARG A 348 -9.97 24.34 13.76
C ARG A 348 -9.45 23.07 14.42
N GLY A 349 -9.38 21.97 13.69
CA GLY A 349 -8.99 20.66 14.24
C GLY A 349 -10.15 19.73 14.61
N LEU A 350 -9.78 18.50 14.94
CA LEU A 350 -10.70 17.42 15.30
C LEU A 350 -10.67 17.16 16.80
N ALA A 351 -11.82 17.31 17.46
CA ALA A 351 -12.03 16.76 18.79
C ALA A 351 -12.15 15.23 18.73
N TYR A 352 -12.07 14.55 19.88
CA TYR A 352 -12.10 13.08 19.93
C TYR A 352 -13.31 12.45 19.19
N ALA A 353 -14.51 13.00 19.35
CA ALA A 353 -15.69 12.50 18.63
C ALA A 353 -15.54 12.61 17.10
N GLN A 354 -14.93 13.71 16.61
CA GLN A 354 -14.65 13.91 15.19
C GLN A 354 -13.52 12.99 14.72
N PHE A 355 -12.53 12.72 15.56
CA PHE A 355 -11.51 11.73 15.26
C PHE A 355 -12.10 10.34 15.02
N LEU A 356 -13.07 9.91 15.83
CA LEU A 356 -13.79 8.64 15.60
C LEU A 356 -14.55 8.61 14.28
N ASP A 357 -15.19 9.73 13.91
CA ASP A 357 -15.87 9.87 12.61
C ASP A 357 -14.88 9.76 11.44
N LEU A 358 -13.73 10.43 11.55
CA LEU A 358 -12.68 10.39 10.54
C LEU A 358 -12.16 8.97 10.38
N LEU A 359 -11.89 8.27 11.49
CA LEU A 359 -11.41 6.90 11.50
C LEU A 359 -12.31 5.96 10.72
N ALA A 360 -13.62 6.06 10.93
CA ALA A 360 -14.56 5.20 10.23
C ALA A 360 -14.70 5.57 8.74
N LEU A 361 -14.55 6.85 8.39
CA LEU A 361 -14.45 7.27 6.98
C LEU A 361 -13.17 6.75 6.31
N VAL A 362 -12.04 6.78 7.01
CA VAL A 362 -10.75 6.27 6.51
C VAL A 362 -10.82 4.76 6.32
N ALA A 363 -11.36 4.02 7.29
CA ALA A 363 -11.54 2.57 7.19
C ALA A 363 -12.37 2.20 5.95
N ARG A 364 -13.49 2.92 5.74
CA ARG A 364 -14.33 2.74 4.57
C ARG A 364 -13.58 3.10 3.28
N ALA A 365 -12.89 4.24 3.22
CA ALA A 365 -12.15 4.64 2.02
C ALA A 365 -11.05 3.62 1.64
N ALA A 366 -10.37 3.07 2.65
CA ALA A 366 -9.29 2.11 2.49
C ALA A 366 -9.76 0.71 2.07
N LEU A 367 -10.92 0.24 2.56
CA LEU A 367 -11.28 -1.18 2.53
C LEU A 367 -12.65 -1.50 1.92
N LEU A 368 -13.38 -0.49 1.41
CA LEU A 368 -14.73 -0.71 0.84
C LEU A 368 -14.73 -1.66 -0.36
N ASP A 369 -13.63 -1.74 -1.10
CA ASP A 369 -13.48 -2.67 -2.22
C ASP A 369 -13.15 -4.10 -1.77
N GLU A 370 -12.68 -4.29 -0.54
CA GLU A 370 -12.29 -5.59 0.04
C GLU A 370 -13.40 -6.20 0.92
N LEU A 371 -14.19 -5.38 1.61
CA LEU A 371 -15.09 -5.82 2.68
C LEU A 371 -16.53 -5.34 2.46
N ALA A 372 -17.49 -6.23 2.74
CA ALA A 372 -18.90 -6.02 2.43
C ALA A 372 -19.62 -5.00 3.34
N THR A 373 -19.08 -4.69 4.52
CA THR A 373 -19.74 -3.81 5.51
C THR A 373 -18.80 -2.74 6.06
N ASP A 374 -19.34 -1.57 6.38
CA ASP A 374 -18.58 -0.47 7.00
C ASP A 374 -17.98 -0.92 8.36
N ALA A 375 -18.69 -1.74 9.13
CA ALA A 375 -18.20 -2.31 10.39
C ALA A 375 -17.01 -3.26 10.20
N ALA A 376 -17.04 -4.11 9.16
CA ALA A 376 -15.91 -4.99 8.84
C ALA A 376 -14.68 -4.16 8.43
N CYS A 377 -14.87 -3.10 7.65
CA CYS A 377 -13.79 -2.15 7.30
C CYS A 377 -13.16 -1.55 8.56
N VAL A 378 -13.96 -1.06 9.49
CA VAL A 378 -13.47 -0.48 10.74
C VAL A 378 -12.73 -1.50 11.59
N ASN A 379 -13.28 -2.71 11.73
CA ASN A 379 -12.63 -3.76 12.52
C ASN A 379 -11.29 -4.19 11.90
N ALA A 380 -11.23 -4.34 10.58
CA ALA A 380 -10.00 -4.65 9.86
C ALA A 380 -8.95 -3.54 10.02
N LEU A 381 -9.34 -2.27 9.95
CA LEU A 381 -8.44 -1.14 10.18
C LEU A 381 -7.89 -1.15 11.62
N LEU A 382 -8.76 -1.30 12.63
CA LEU A 382 -8.34 -1.35 14.04
C LEU A 382 -7.42 -2.53 14.33
N PHE A 383 -7.67 -3.69 13.69
CA PHE A 383 -6.80 -4.85 13.77
C PHE A 383 -5.44 -4.59 13.13
N ARG A 384 -5.39 -3.98 11.93
CA ARG A 384 -4.14 -3.59 11.26
C ARG A 384 -3.32 -2.62 12.11
N TRP A 385 -3.98 -1.69 12.81
CA TRP A 385 -3.30 -0.78 13.72
C TRP A 385 -2.71 -1.48 14.95
N GLY A 386 -3.09 -2.73 15.22
CA GLY A 386 -2.75 -3.41 16.46
C GLY A 386 -3.41 -2.74 17.67
N LEU A 387 -4.51 -2.01 17.49
CA LEU A 387 -5.29 -1.50 18.63
C LEU A 387 -6.12 -2.60 19.31
N ALA A 388 -6.25 -3.76 18.65
CA ALA A 388 -6.69 -4.99 19.29
C ALA A 388 -5.55 -5.71 20.04
N ASP A 389 -4.29 -5.28 19.87
CA ASP A 389 -3.10 -5.86 20.49
C ASP A 389 -2.67 -5.00 21.71
N PRO A 390 -2.94 -5.46 22.95
CA PRO A 390 -2.63 -4.69 24.16
C PRO A 390 -1.13 -4.39 24.33
N VAL A 391 -0.24 -5.17 23.73
CA VAL A 391 1.22 -5.01 23.86
C VAL A 391 1.71 -3.81 23.04
N ARG A 392 1.18 -3.62 21.83
CA ARG A 392 1.49 -2.43 20.99
C ARG A 392 0.98 -1.14 21.62
N LEU A 393 -0.20 -1.19 22.23
CA LEU A 393 -0.77 -0.06 22.96
C LEU A 393 0.09 0.38 24.14
N GLU A 394 0.75 -0.55 24.83
CA GLU A 394 1.72 -0.19 25.88
C GLU A 394 3.00 0.44 25.33
N GLY A 395 3.48 0.00 24.15
CA GLY A 395 4.63 0.61 23.48
C GLY A 395 4.39 2.07 23.13
N LEU A 396 3.23 2.38 22.54
CA LEU A 396 2.82 3.75 22.21
C LEU A 396 2.55 4.64 23.42
N ARG A 397 2.27 4.07 24.59
CA ARG A 397 2.12 4.84 25.85
C ARG A 397 3.47 5.22 26.48
N ARG A 398 4.55 4.55 26.11
CA ARG A 398 5.89 4.76 26.68
C ARG A 398 6.77 5.70 25.85
N GLY A 399 6.49 5.84 24.56
CA GLY A 399 7.02 6.92 23.72
C GLY A 399 6.22 8.20 23.89
#